data_AF-A0A7K4H083-F1
#
_entry.id   AF-A0A7K4H083-F1
#
_cell.length_a   1.000
_cell.length_b   1.000
_cell.length_c   1.000
_cell.angle_alpha   90.00
_cell.angle_beta   90.00
_cell.angle_gamma   90.00
#
_symmetry.space_group_name_H-M   'P 1'
#
loop_
_entity.id
_entity.type
_entity.pdbx_description
1 polymer ?
#
loop_
_entity_poly.entity_id
_entity_poly.type
_entity_poly.pdbx_seq_one_letter_code
_entity_poly.pdbx_strand_id
1 'polypeptide(L)'
;MSKNPYILFIIGIISLLIIFLTPYCFEIDLTGTNRFLAILWEYGALGGFRWFTVFQYVPIYFFRFITLYYVIKYIMGVVSRKKVIIISIISELIPLLISIPGALLKFNGEYFLPIMISIPILLLYNLILTFIFSNRKLNIKELKSI
;
A
#
# COMPACT_ATOMS: atom_id res chain seq x y z
N MET A 1 -16.09 -17.91 10.68
CA MET A 1 -14.69 -17.76 11.17
C MET A 1 -13.80 -18.75 10.42
N SER A 2 -12.64 -18.39 9.83
CA SER A 2 -11.58 -19.42 9.80
C SER A 2 -11.12 -19.55 11.23
N LYS A 3 -11.46 -20.67 11.86
CA LYS A 3 -11.08 -21.01 13.24
C LYS A 3 -9.56 -21.21 13.41
N ASN A 4 -8.75 -20.74 12.47
CA ASN A 4 -7.34 -21.05 12.38
C ASN A 4 -6.53 -19.74 12.50
N PRO A 5 -6.01 -19.41 13.71
CA PRO A 5 -5.22 -18.21 13.95
C PRO A 5 -3.94 -18.18 13.09
N TYR A 6 -3.43 -19.34 12.67
CA TYR A 6 -2.27 -19.44 11.80
C TYR A 6 -2.53 -18.81 10.42
N ILE A 7 -3.75 -18.88 9.88
CA ILE A 7 -4.09 -18.25 8.59
C ILE A 7 -3.99 -16.72 8.70
N LEU A 8 -4.50 -16.14 9.79
CA LEU A 8 -4.41 -14.70 10.02
C LEU A 8 -2.95 -14.25 10.20
N PHE A 9 -2.17 -15.04 10.93
CA PHE A 9 -0.75 -14.79 11.13
C PHE A 9 0.03 -14.82 9.82
N ILE A 10 -0.18 -15.85 8.99
CA ILE A 10 0.44 -15.97 7.66
C ILE A 10 0.08 -14.80 6.76
N ILE A 11 -1.20 -14.41 6.71
CA ILE A 11 -1.63 -13.25 5.91
C ILE A 11 -0.99 -11.97 6.42
N GLY A 12 -0.89 -11.78 7.74
CA GLY A 12 -0.19 -10.65 8.34
C GLY A 12 1.27 -10.56 7.91
N ILE A 13 2.01 -11.66 7.98
CA ILE A 13 3.42 -11.73 7.54
C ILE A 13 3.52 -11.41 6.05
N ILE A 14 2.75 -12.08 5.19
CA ILE A 14 2.79 -11.86 3.75
C ILE A 14 2.46 -10.41 3.41
N SER A 15 1.48 -9.82 4.08
CA SER A 15 1.11 -8.43 3.87
C SER A 15 2.23 -7.45 4.24
N LEU A 16 2.94 -7.71 5.36
CA LEU A 16 4.10 -6.91 5.74
C LEU A 16 5.21 -7.03 4.70
N LEU A 17 5.53 -8.26 4.25
CA LEU A 17 6.51 -8.48 3.18
C LEU A 17 6.13 -7.71 1.92
N ILE A 18 4.86 -7.74 1.51
CA ILE A 18 4.39 -6.98 0.35
C ILE A 18 4.61 -5.48 0.57
N ILE A 19 4.22 -4.93 1.72
CA ILE A 19 4.35 -3.49 1.99
C ILE A 19 5.80 -3.03 1.95
N PHE A 20 6.72 -3.81 2.52
CA PHE A 20 8.12 -3.43 2.64
C PHE A 20 8.96 -3.71 1.39
N LEU A 21 8.69 -4.83 0.69
CA LEU A 21 9.56 -5.34 -0.37
C LEU A 21 9.03 -5.08 -1.77
N THR A 22 7.72 -4.90 -1.96
CA THR A 22 7.19 -4.65 -3.30
C THR A 22 7.30 -3.17 -3.64
N PRO A 23 7.64 -2.85 -4.91
CA PRO A 23 7.68 -1.46 -5.33
C PRO A 23 6.26 -0.87 -5.24
N TYR A 24 6.16 0.32 -4.66
CA TYR A 24 4.90 1.04 -4.49
C TYR A 24 4.70 2.14 -5.51
N CYS A 25 5.77 2.70 -6.07
CA CYS A 25 5.67 3.65 -7.17
C CYS A 25 6.90 3.60 -8.07
N PHE A 26 6.70 4.14 -9.27
CA PHE A 26 7.74 4.53 -10.21
C PHE A 26 7.87 6.05 -10.16
N GLU A 27 9.07 6.52 -9.89
CA GLU A 27 9.43 7.92 -9.83
C GLU A 27 9.89 8.38 -11.22
N ILE A 28 9.24 9.43 -11.72
CA ILE A 28 9.60 10.14 -12.94
C ILE A 28 10.15 11.49 -12.52
N ASP A 29 11.47 11.62 -12.60
CA ASP A 29 12.15 12.88 -12.38
C ASP A 29 12.31 13.61 -13.72
N LEU A 30 11.93 14.89 -13.73
CA LEU A 30 12.10 15.78 -14.88
C LEU A 30 13.58 16.07 -15.18
N THR A 31 14.49 15.77 -14.24
CA THR A 31 15.95 15.82 -14.46
C THR A 31 16.53 14.57 -15.13
N GLY A 32 15.71 13.52 -15.33
CA GLY A 32 16.09 12.30 -16.07
C GLY A 32 16.37 11.05 -15.21
N THR A 33 16.30 11.16 -13.88
CA THR A 33 16.58 10.05 -12.97
C THR A 33 15.31 9.25 -12.63
N ASN A 34 14.95 8.28 -13.46
CA ASN A 34 13.81 7.41 -13.19
C ASN A 34 14.18 6.28 -12.22
N ARG A 35 13.31 5.95 -11.27
CA ARG A 35 13.56 4.85 -10.31
C ARG A 35 12.29 4.16 -9.83
N PHE A 36 12.41 2.86 -9.52
CA PHE A 36 11.40 2.13 -8.74
C PHE A 36 11.63 2.35 -7.26
N LEU A 37 10.56 2.62 -6.53
CA LEU A 37 10.60 2.84 -5.09
C LEU A 37 9.84 1.75 -4.35
N ALA A 38 10.50 1.13 -3.38
CA ALA A 38 9.93 0.33 -2.31
C ALA A 38 10.31 0.95 -0.96
N ILE A 39 9.70 0.49 0.14
CA ILE A 39 10.01 1.09 1.47
C ILE A 39 11.46 0.78 1.88
N LEU A 40 11.90 -0.47 1.64
CA LEU A 40 13.25 -0.89 2.02
C LEU A 40 14.29 -0.66 0.94
N TRP A 41 13.88 -0.31 -0.28
CA TRP A 41 14.81 -0.20 -1.38
C TRP A 41 14.35 0.70 -2.52
N GLU A 42 15.30 1.20 -3.29
CA GLU A 42 15.05 1.84 -4.58
C GLU A 42 15.96 1.24 -5.66
N TYR A 43 15.48 1.23 -6.90
CA TYR A 43 16.24 0.78 -8.07
C TYR A 43 16.20 1.83 -9.16
N GLY A 44 17.34 2.45 -9.44
CA GLY A 44 17.46 3.58 -10.37
C GLY A 44 17.93 3.21 -11.78
N ALA A 45 17.61 4.07 -12.75
CA ALA A 45 17.98 3.93 -14.17
C ALA A 45 19.49 3.89 -14.43
N LEU A 46 20.30 4.46 -13.52
CA LEU A 46 21.77 4.42 -13.59
C LEU A 46 22.38 3.15 -12.95
N GLY A 47 21.56 2.12 -12.67
CA GLY A 47 22.01 0.74 -12.44
C GLY A 47 22.30 0.36 -10.99
N GLY A 48 21.76 1.08 -10.00
CA GLY A 48 22.05 0.82 -8.59
C GLY A 48 20.81 0.45 -7.77
N PHE A 49 20.92 -0.63 -7.00
CA PHE A 49 20.02 -0.92 -5.89
C PHE A 49 20.51 -0.18 -4.65
N ARG A 50 19.63 0.56 -3.98
CA ARG A 50 19.95 1.25 -2.72
C ARG A 50 18.98 0.80 -1.64
N TRP A 51 19.52 0.44 -0.48
CA TRP A 51 18.75 -0.02 0.67
C TRP A 51 18.44 1.14 1.63
N PHE A 52 17.31 1.04 2.35
CA PHE A 52 16.93 1.89 3.48
C PHE A 52 16.68 3.38 3.19
N THR A 53 15.89 3.69 2.15
CA THR A 53 15.44 5.07 1.84
C THR A 53 14.23 5.54 2.68
N VAL A 54 14.06 4.94 3.87
CA VAL A 54 12.80 4.84 4.66
C VAL A 54 12.22 6.18 5.17
N PHE A 55 12.91 7.30 5.02
CA PHE A 55 12.45 8.58 5.59
C PHE A 55 11.95 9.60 4.57
N GLN A 56 12.14 9.36 3.26
CA GLN A 56 11.81 10.38 2.27
C GLN A 56 10.30 10.48 1.99
N TYR A 57 9.55 9.37 2.16
CA TYR A 57 8.15 9.29 1.76
C TYR A 57 7.22 8.75 2.85
N VAL A 58 7.46 9.17 4.10
CA VAL A 58 6.69 8.76 5.29
C VAL A 58 5.17 8.82 5.11
N PRO A 59 4.58 9.89 4.52
CA PRO A 59 3.13 9.93 4.30
C PRO A 59 2.62 8.76 3.45
N ILE A 60 3.35 8.37 2.41
CA ILE A 60 2.98 7.25 1.53
C ILE A 60 2.99 5.93 2.31
N TYR A 61 4.02 5.72 3.15
CA TYR A 61 4.13 4.51 3.96
C TYR A 61 2.97 4.38 4.95
N PHE A 62 2.58 5.49 5.58
CA PHE A 62 1.47 5.54 6.52
C PHE A 62 0.16 5.03 5.89
N PHE A 63 -0.17 5.45 4.67
CA PHE A 63 -1.38 4.99 3.98
C PHE A 63 -1.33 3.51 3.59
N ARG A 64 -0.16 2.95 3.29
CA ARG A 64 0.00 1.50 3.06
C ARG A 64 -0.32 0.69 4.33
N PHE A 65 0.14 1.15 5.49
CA PHE A 65 -0.20 0.51 6.78
C PHE A 65 -1.68 0.67 7.16
N ILE A 66 -2.29 1.82 6.87
CA ILE A 66 -3.75 1.99 7.01
C ILE A 66 -4.49 0.95 6.17
N THR A 67 -4.08 0.75 4.93
CA THR A 67 -4.71 -0.22 4.03
C THR A 67 -4.61 -1.63 4.59
N LEU A 68 -3.44 -2.04 5.09
CA LEU A 68 -3.27 -3.32 5.77
C LEU A 68 -4.21 -3.49 6.97
N TYR A 69 -4.30 -2.48 7.82
CA TYR A 69 -5.20 -2.51 8.97
C TYR A 69 -6.66 -2.76 8.56
N TYR A 70 -7.12 -2.14 7.46
CA TYR A 70 -8.46 -2.35 6.94
C TYR A 70 -8.68 -3.75 6.34
N VAL A 71 -7.66 -4.32 5.70
CA VAL A 71 -7.69 -5.71 5.21
C VAL A 71 -7.82 -6.70 6.38
N ILE A 72 -7.04 -6.51 7.44
CA ILE A 72 -7.13 -7.35 8.65
C ILE A 72 -8.53 -7.26 9.25
N LYS A 73 -9.07 -6.04 9.41
CA LYS A 73 -10.44 -5.83 9.90
C LYS A 73 -11.50 -6.49 9.02
N TYR A 74 -11.30 -6.53 7.71
CA TYR A 74 -12.21 -7.23 6.80
C TYR A 74 -12.14 -8.75 6.98
N ILE A 75 -10.96 -9.32 7.13
CA ILE A 75 -10.81 -10.76 7.39
C ILE A 75 -11.44 -11.15 8.74
N MET A 76 -11.39 -10.25 9.73
CA MET A 76 -12.11 -10.37 11.00
C MET A 76 -13.62 -10.14 10.90
N GLY A 77 -14.13 -9.67 9.75
CA GLY A 77 -15.54 -9.38 9.52
C GLY A 77 -16.06 -8.07 10.11
N VAL A 78 -15.16 -7.20 10.56
CA VAL A 78 -15.50 -5.90 11.17
C VAL A 78 -15.79 -4.85 10.09
N VAL A 79 -15.23 -5.01 8.89
CA VAL A 79 -15.35 -4.06 7.79
C VAL A 79 -15.91 -4.75 6.55
N SER A 80 -16.68 -4.02 5.74
CA SER A 80 -17.23 -4.53 4.48
C SER A 80 -16.19 -4.57 3.34
N ARG A 81 -16.39 -5.50 2.40
CA ARG A 81 -15.56 -5.62 1.18
C ARG A 81 -15.42 -4.30 0.44
N LYS A 82 -16.53 -3.59 0.23
CA LYS A 82 -16.56 -2.30 -0.48
C LYS A 82 -15.59 -1.29 0.16
N LYS A 83 -15.56 -1.20 1.49
CA LYS A 83 -14.70 -0.25 2.21
C LYS A 83 -13.21 -0.57 2.03
N VAL A 84 -12.82 -1.86 2.04
CA VAL A 84 -11.43 -2.26 1.77
C VAL A 84 -10.99 -1.90 0.36
N ILE A 85 -11.86 -2.15 -0.64
CA ILE A 85 -11.57 -1.83 -2.03
C ILE A 85 -11.36 -0.33 -2.18
N ILE A 86 -12.27 0.50 -1.65
CA ILE A 86 -12.17 1.96 -1.71
C ILE A 86 -10.87 2.44 -1.05
N ILE A 87 -10.54 1.95 0.14
CA ILE A 87 -9.31 2.36 0.85
C ILE A 87 -8.06 1.92 0.08
N SER A 88 -8.07 0.74 -0.54
CA SER A 88 -6.96 0.27 -1.36
C SER A 88 -6.77 1.15 -2.59
N ILE A 89 -7.85 1.54 -3.27
CA ILE A 89 -7.80 2.48 -4.40
C ILE A 89 -7.24 3.83 -3.95
N ILE A 90 -7.78 4.39 -2.86
CA ILE A 90 -7.30 5.67 -2.33
C ILE A 90 -5.81 5.58 -2.00
N SER A 91 -5.37 4.52 -1.33
CA SER A 91 -3.95 4.34 -0.98
C SER A 91 -3.03 4.27 -2.20
N GLU A 92 -3.47 3.69 -3.31
CA GLU A 92 -2.70 3.71 -4.56
C GLU A 92 -2.76 5.08 -5.24
N LEU A 93 -3.75 5.93 -4.97
CA LEU A 93 -3.75 7.29 -5.53
C LEU A 93 -2.85 8.26 -4.74
N ILE A 94 -2.56 7.97 -3.47
CA ILE A 94 -1.77 8.86 -2.60
C ILE A 94 -0.42 9.29 -3.20
N PRO A 95 0.44 8.40 -3.75
CA PRO A 95 1.70 8.83 -4.35
C PRO A 95 1.50 9.88 -5.45
N LEU A 96 0.51 9.68 -6.31
CA LEU A 96 0.18 10.62 -7.38
C LEU A 96 -0.38 11.94 -6.82
N LEU A 97 -1.29 11.87 -5.84
CA LEU A 97 -1.93 13.05 -5.24
C LEU A 97 -0.94 13.93 -4.48
N ILE A 98 0.10 13.34 -3.87
CA ILE A 98 1.16 14.09 -3.18
C ILE A 98 2.18 14.62 -4.17
N SER A 99 2.58 13.80 -5.15
CA SER A 99 3.66 14.15 -6.07
C SER A 99 3.27 15.22 -7.09
N ILE A 100 2.04 15.25 -7.60
CA ILE A 100 1.62 16.25 -8.60
C ILE A 100 1.75 17.68 -8.04
N PRO A 101 1.18 18.04 -6.87
CA PRO A 101 1.36 19.38 -6.32
C PRO A 101 2.83 19.70 -6.04
N GLY A 102 3.60 18.73 -5.53
CA GLY A 102 5.02 18.92 -5.26
C GLY A 102 5.86 19.13 -6.53
N ALA A 103 5.50 18.49 -7.64
CA ALA A 103 6.15 18.68 -8.93
C ALA A 103 5.81 20.04 -9.58
N LEU A 104 4.77 20.73 -9.13
CA LEU A 104 4.45 22.10 -9.57
C LEU A 104 5.16 23.18 -8.75
N LEU A 105 5.67 22.82 -7.56
CA LEU A 105 6.41 23.72 -6.69
C LEU A 105 7.90 23.62 -7.03
N LYS A 106 8.51 24.77 -7.35
CA LYS A 106 9.95 24.89 -7.52
C LYS A 106 10.57 25.49 -6.26
N PHE A 107 11.62 24.85 -5.76
CA PHE A 107 12.44 25.35 -4.66
C PHE A 107 13.89 25.38 -5.14
N ASN A 108 14.54 26.55 -5.10
CA ASN A 108 15.89 26.76 -5.64
C ASN A 108 16.09 26.34 -7.11
N GLY A 109 15.05 26.44 -7.94
CA GLY A 109 15.11 26.07 -9.36
C GLY A 109 14.89 24.58 -9.65
N GLU A 110 14.87 23.74 -8.63
CA GLU A 110 14.57 22.31 -8.71
C GLU A 110 13.11 22.04 -8.32
N TYR A 111 12.55 20.95 -8.85
CA TYR A 111 11.21 20.52 -8.47
C TYR A 111 11.23 19.94 -7.06
N PHE A 112 10.29 20.37 -6.22
CA PHE A 112 10.26 19.98 -4.81
C PHE A 112 10.02 18.47 -4.63
N LEU A 113 9.19 17.87 -5.49
CA LEU A 113 9.00 16.42 -5.55
C LEU A 113 8.94 15.94 -7.00
N PRO A 114 9.51 14.77 -7.31
CA PRO A 114 9.34 14.11 -8.58
C PRO A 114 7.93 13.52 -8.71
N ILE A 115 7.47 13.30 -9.95
CA ILE A 115 6.14 12.70 -10.21
C ILE A 115 6.19 11.22 -9.84
N MET A 116 5.23 10.76 -9.05
CA MET A 116 5.15 9.37 -8.61
C MET A 116 3.93 8.69 -9.21
N ILE A 117 4.19 7.69 -10.04
CA ILE A 117 3.15 6.82 -10.59
C ILE A 117 3.08 5.57 -9.73
N SER A 118 1.96 5.36 -9.07
CA SER A 118 1.78 4.21 -8.20
C SER A 118 1.77 2.89 -8.97
N ILE A 119 2.33 1.86 -8.34
CA ILE A 119 2.35 0.49 -8.85
C ILE A 119 1.32 -0.30 -8.03
N PRO A 120 0.20 -0.75 -8.63
CA PRO A 120 -0.97 -1.22 -7.89
C PRO A 120 -0.83 -2.64 -7.33
N ILE A 121 0.37 -3.06 -6.90
CA ILE A 121 0.62 -4.40 -6.35
C ILE A 121 -0.17 -4.62 -5.07
N LEU A 122 -0.23 -3.63 -4.18
CA LEU A 122 -0.96 -3.75 -2.90
C LEU A 122 -2.48 -3.80 -3.16
N LEU A 123 -3.00 -2.98 -4.07
CA LEU A 123 -4.38 -3.07 -4.52
C LEU A 123 -4.72 -4.45 -5.10
N LEU A 124 -3.92 -4.98 -6.02
CA LEU A 124 -4.14 -6.30 -6.62
C LEU A 124 -4.15 -7.40 -5.55
N TYR A 125 -3.18 -7.36 -4.63
CA TYR A 125 -3.13 -8.28 -3.49
C TYR A 125 -4.40 -8.21 -2.63
N ASN A 126 -4.85 -7.00 -2.29
CA ASN A 126 -6.05 -6.82 -1.48
C ASN A 126 -7.32 -7.25 -2.22
N LEU A 127 -7.39 -7.09 -3.54
CA LEU A 127 -8.50 -7.60 -4.34
C LEU A 127 -8.55 -9.13 -4.31
N ILE A 128 -7.40 -9.79 -4.42
CA ILE A 128 -7.29 -11.25 -4.30
C ILE A 128 -7.77 -11.70 -2.91
N LEU A 129 -7.25 -11.09 -1.84
CA LEU A 129 -7.69 -11.40 -0.48
C LEU A 129 -9.18 -11.14 -0.29
N THR A 130 -9.69 -10.00 -0.75
CA THR A 130 -11.11 -9.70 -0.58
C THR A 130 -12.00 -10.69 -1.31
N PHE A 131 -11.58 -11.19 -2.48
CA PHE A 131 -12.27 -12.23 -3.22
C PHE A 131 -12.26 -13.59 -2.50
N ILE A 132 -11.07 -14.06 -2.09
CA ILE A 132 -10.91 -15.35 -1.37
C ILE A 132 -11.76 -15.40 -0.10
N PHE A 133 -11.83 -14.30 0.64
CA PHE A 133 -12.56 -14.22 1.91
C PHE A 133 -14.01 -13.73 1.76
N SER A 134 -14.47 -13.40 0.54
CA SER A 134 -15.83 -12.86 0.28
C SER A 134 -16.96 -13.82 0.65
N ASN A 135 -16.73 -15.12 0.57
CA ASN A 135 -17.75 -16.15 0.84
C ASN A 135 -17.94 -16.44 2.33
N ARG A 136 -17.18 -15.79 3.21
CA ARG A 136 -17.32 -15.92 4.67
C ARG A 136 -18.35 -14.94 5.20
N LYS A 137 -19.63 -15.10 4.82
CA LYS A 137 -20.73 -14.42 5.51
C LYS A 137 -20.67 -14.79 6.99
N LEU A 138 -20.25 -13.85 7.84
CA LEU A 138 -20.30 -13.99 9.29
C LEU A 138 -21.73 -13.76 9.74
N ASN A 139 -22.26 -14.74 10.47
CA ASN A 139 -23.54 -14.67 11.15
C ASN A 139 -23.36 -13.75 12.36
N ILE A 140 -23.57 -12.44 12.17
CA ILE A 140 -23.38 -11.38 13.19
C ILE A 140 -24.29 -11.57 14.42
N LYS A 141 -25.24 -12.51 14.38
CA LYS A 141 -26.14 -12.82 15.50
C LYS A 141 -25.44 -13.49 16.70
N GLU A 142 -24.31 -14.19 16.52
CA GLU A 142 -23.64 -14.92 17.62
C GLU A 142 -22.75 -14.03 18.50
N LEU A 143 -22.44 -12.80 18.08
CA LEU A 143 -21.58 -11.87 18.83
C LEU A 143 -22.35 -10.94 19.79
N LYS A 144 -23.69 -11.01 19.81
CA LYS A 144 -24.53 -10.24 20.74
C LYS A 144 -25.03 -11.07 21.94
N SER A 145 -24.58 -12.32 22.07
CA SER A 145 -24.99 -13.23 23.14
C SER A 145 -23.89 -13.54 24.17
N ILE A 146 -22.81 -12.74 24.17
CA ILE A 146 -21.77 -12.72 25.20
C ILE A 146 -21.76 -11.30 25.77
#